data_AF-A0A9X9MGK1-F1
#
_entry.id   AF-A0A9X9MGK1-F1
#
_cell.length_a   1.000
_cell.length_b   1.000
_cell.length_c   1.000
_cell.angle_alpha   90.00
_cell.angle_beta   90.00
_cell.angle_gamma   90.00
#
_symmetry.space_group_name_H-M   'P 1'
#
loop_
_entity.id
_entity.type
_entity.pdbx_description
1 polymer ?
#
loop_
_entity_poly.entity_id
_entity_poly.type
_entity_poly.pdbx_seq_one_letter_code
_entity_poly.pdbx_strand_id
1 'polypeptide(L)'
;MRRPPFNLIGLLLNTFSQLLPCSASPSSQGIEYVYDIKNNYVCDNFFFGSDRVRRSYITGCNELWNDNLARQFPARLEDKNFVGRIQRTLFSWPLKNSVDSSDIRSVGDYRTVFDIYCRFYGVIIRGKTSHSSCIELSDSIDTNVISPGSNIYRGYKCQTMMFRETYVQASLKQAKKTKLKRSRLKKYPVKVSRPGEDGDAYEWPLFPNNIIYKSYGILNRHLKYFASYSDVGHDVQVYEKSKYAKRECPLMTKTIVSGTRHSNSISPHERVVHDEKKSYDCSGQIFTDYYIQEVNTMMRNVISGRYYSEFKNYYYRSVNILKIDAINKVWAWNLRVPETEFQNSGAIISYILAMNQAYQMVGIYQVMKGEYAQCSTKYESTGSSTNSMVSDLDLNQVYSPCKRCKDDTGCSCEENWHDPKRQKTTKQILGKNRESKPESSD
;
A
#
# COMPACT_ATOMS: atom_id res chain seq x y z
N MET A 1 62.45 -55.22 -29.81
CA MET A 1 61.02 -54.96 -30.07
C MET A 1 60.18 -55.50 -28.90
N ARG A 2 59.26 -54.64 -28.42
CA ARG A 2 58.01 -54.89 -27.67
C ARG A 2 58.04 -55.62 -26.30
N ARG A 3 57.73 -54.82 -25.27
CA ARG A 3 57.27 -55.19 -23.91
C ARG A 3 55.91 -55.93 -23.96
N PRO A 4 55.54 -56.68 -22.91
CA PRO A 4 54.72 -56.06 -21.85
C PRO A 4 55.15 -56.50 -20.43
N PRO A 5 54.76 -55.73 -19.39
CA PRO A 5 53.65 -56.23 -18.58
C PRO A 5 52.63 -55.15 -18.24
N PHE A 6 51.36 -55.49 -18.47
CA PHE A 6 50.22 -54.89 -17.76
C PHE A 6 50.06 -55.63 -16.43
N ASN A 7 49.78 -54.86 -15.39
CA ASN A 7 49.06 -55.20 -14.15
C ASN A 7 49.78 -54.63 -12.93
N LEU A 8 49.64 -53.32 -12.71
CA LEU A 8 49.65 -52.75 -11.36
C LEU A 8 49.05 -51.33 -11.37
N ILE A 9 47.77 -51.19 -11.73
CA ILE A 9 46.98 -49.99 -11.41
C ILE A 9 45.61 -50.47 -10.95
N GLY A 10 45.49 -50.72 -9.65
CA GLY A 10 44.25 -51.20 -9.07
C GLY A 10 44.27 -51.22 -7.55
N LEU A 11 44.93 -50.25 -6.89
CA LEU A 11 44.90 -50.16 -5.43
C LEU A 11 45.40 -48.81 -4.87
N LEU A 12 44.96 -47.67 -5.44
CA LEU A 12 45.19 -46.34 -4.82
C LEU A 12 44.04 -45.35 -5.06
N LEU A 13 42.78 -45.81 -4.99
CA LEU A 13 41.60 -44.92 -5.03
C LEU A 13 40.51 -45.35 -4.03
N ASN A 14 40.87 -45.77 -2.82
CA ASN A 14 39.85 -46.11 -1.82
C ASN A 14 40.16 -45.75 -0.35
N THR A 15 41.00 -44.75 -0.11
CA THR A 15 41.33 -44.30 1.26
C THR A 15 41.19 -42.78 1.48
N PHE A 16 40.50 -42.06 0.59
CA PHE A 16 40.20 -40.62 0.76
C PHE A 16 38.70 -40.28 0.92
N SER A 17 37.90 -41.23 1.44
CA SER A 17 36.46 -41.02 1.63
C SER A 17 35.98 -40.97 3.09
N GLN A 18 36.85 -40.84 4.10
CA GLN A 18 36.41 -40.93 5.50
C GLN A 18 36.96 -39.89 6.48
N LEU A 19 37.26 -38.66 6.04
CA LEU A 19 37.42 -37.54 6.98
C LEU A 19 36.78 -36.25 6.41
N LEU A 20 35.46 -36.29 6.23
CA LEU A 20 34.66 -35.08 6.33
C LEU A 20 34.20 -34.99 7.79
N PRO A 21 34.61 -33.96 8.56
CA PRO A 21 34.08 -33.75 9.88
C PRO A 21 32.56 -33.63 9.77
N CYS A 22 31.86 -34.32 10.67
CA CYS A 22 30.43 -34.17 10.90
C CYS A 22 30.07 -32.69 10.80
N SER A 23 29.42 -32.32 9.70
CA SER A 23 28.66 -31.10 9.62
C SER A 23 27.47 -31.34 10.53
N ALA A 24 27.67 -31.13 11.83
CA ALA A 24 26.59 -30.83 12.74
C ALA A 24 25.92 -29.60 12.15
N SER A 25 24.90 -29.84 11.33
CA SER A 25 23.97 -28.81 10.91
C SER A 25 23.62 -28.10 12.20
N PRO A 26 23.88 -26.78 12.32
CA PRO A 26 23.23 -26.05 13.39
C PRO A 26 21.76 -26.39 13.20
N SER A 27 21.14 -26.95 14.23
CA SER A 27 19.69 -26.90 14.31
C SER A 27 19.38 -25.42 14.17
N SER A 28 18.98 -25.02 12.97
CA SER A 28 18.50 -23.67 12.74
C SER A 28 17.30 -23.62 13.66
N GLN A 29 17.48 -23.04 14.84
CA GLN A 29 16.41 -22.38 15.54
C GLN A 29 15.86 -21.44 14.49
N GLY A 30 14.82 -21.91 13.79
CA GLY A 30 14.10 -21.11 12.84
C GLY A 30 13.74 -19.88 13.63
N ILE A 31 14.30 -18.73 13.24
CA ILE A 31 13.86 -17.48 13.81
C ILE A 31 12.41 -17.40 13.36
N GLU A 32 11.52 -17.82 14.25
CA GLU A 32 10.09 -17.81 14.08
C GLU A 32 9.72 -16.33 14.11
N TYR A 33 9.91 -15.65 12.98
CA TYR A 33 9.26 -14.38 12.73
C TYR A 33 7.79 -14.71 12.59
N VAL A 34 7.12 -14.80 13.74
CA VAL A 34 5.66 -14.83 13.83
C VAL A 34 5.21 -13.51 13.22
N TYR A 35 4.91 -13.52 11.92
CA TYR A 35 4.24 -12.42 11.24
C TYR A 35 2.84 -12.30 11.81
N ASP A 36 2.76 -11.64 12.96
CA ASP A 36 1.58 -11.64 13.79
C ASP A 36 0.59 -10.58 13.32
N ILE A 37 0.19 -10.71 12.05
CA ILE A 37 -0.91 -9.95 11.49
C ILE A 37 -2.19 -10.49 12.14
N LYS A 38 -2.46 -10.01 13.35
CA LYS A 38 -3.64 -10.34 14.16
C LYS A 38 -4.78 -9.36 13.91
N ASN A 39 -4.45 -8.14 13.50
CA ASN A 39 -5.41 -7.05 13.37
C ASN A 39 -6.17 -7.10 12.05
N ASN A 40 -7.39 -6.57 12.08
CA ASN A 40 -8.24 -6.40 10.92
C ASN A 40 -8.03 -5.00 10.32
N TYR A 41 -8.40 -4.80 9.05
CA TYR A 41 -8.23 -3.51 8.38
C TYR A 41 -9.54 -3.04 7.74
N VAL A 42 -9.79 -1.73 7.79
CA VAL A 42 -10.90 -1.08 7.07
C VAL A 42 -10.36 -0.04 6.11
N CYS A 43 -10.67 -0.21 4.82
CA CYS A 43 -10.26 0.68 3.74
C CYS A 43 -11.52 1.14 2.98
N ASP A 44 -11.86 2.43 2.97
CA ASP A 44 -13.08 2.93 2.31
C ASP A 44 -14.34 2.10 2.59
N ASN A 45 -14.52 1.72 3.86
CA ASN A 45 -15.57 0.83 4.37
C ASN A 45 -15.45 -0.64 3.95
N PHE A 46 -14.50 -1.04 3.12
CA PHE A 46 -14.21 -2.47 2.90
C PHE A 46 -13.50 -3.04 4.11
N PHE A 47 -13.99 -4.19 4.57
CA PHE A 47 -13.43 -4.91 5.72
C PHE A 47 -12.52 -6.04 5.25
N PHE A 48 -11.25 -6.01 5.68
CA PHE A 48 -10.27 -7.04 5.43
C PHE A 48 -9.91 -7.73 6.75
N GLY A 49 -10.30 -9.01 6.86
CA GLY A 49 -9.91 -9.84 8.00
C GLY A 49 -8.40 -10.09 8.01
N SER A 50 -7.82 -10.22 9.20
CA SER A 50 -6.40 -10.51 9.42
C SER A 50 -5.86 -11.66 8.56
N ASP A 51 -6.57 -12.79 8.49
CA ASP A 51 -6.17 -13.96 7.69
C ASP A 51 -6.03 -13.66 6.19
N ARG A 52 -6.87 -12.75 5.68
CA ARG A 52 -6.83 -12.36 4.27
C ARG A 52 -5.64 -11.45 4.00
N VAL A 53 -5.40 -10.50 4.90
CA VAL A 53 -4.23 -9.62 4.83
C VAL A 53 -2.95 -10.44 4.93
N ARG A 54 -2.88 -11.37 5.90
CA ARG A 54 -1.76 -12.30 6.09
C ARG A 54 -1.47 -13.11 4.84
N ARG A 55 -2.49 -13.71 4.21
CA ARG A 55 -2.30 -14.46 2.95
C ARG A 55 -1.79 -13.58 1.81
N SER A 56 -2.39 -12.40 1.61
CA SER A 56 -1.93 -11.45 0.58
C SER A 56 -0.47 -11.04 0.81
N TYR A 57 -0.12 -10.70 2.05
CA TYR A 57 1.24 -10.35 2.45
C TYR A 57 2.23 -11.51 2.23
N ILE A 58 1.93 -12.73 2.69
CA ILE A 58 2.82 -13.89 2.50
C ILE A 58 3.03 -14.17 1.01
N THR A 59 1.98 -14.13 0.20
CA THR A 59 2.10 -14.29 -1.25
C THR A 59 2.98 -13.20 -1.85
N GLY A 60 2.77 -11.94 -1.49
CA GLY A 60 3.58 -10.83 -1.97
C GLY A 60 5.04 -10.93 -1.57
N CYS A 61 5.31 -11.27 -0.30
CA CYS A 61 6.65 -11.53 0.17
C CYS A 61 7.29 -12.65 -0.67
N ASN A 62 6.65 -13.82 -0.78
CA ASN A 62 7.18 -14.93 -1.56
C ASN A 62 7.45 -14.53 -3.02
N GLU A 63 6.57 -13.76 -3.65
CA GLU A 63 6.71 -13.32 -5.04
C GLU A 63 7.77 -12.22 -5.22
N LEU A 64 8.15 -11.48 -4.16
CA LEU A 64 9.28 -10.54 -4.19
C LEU A 64 10.55 -11.28 -4.56
N TRP A 65 10.70 -12.46 -3.97
CA TRP A 65 11.84 -13.35 -4.08
C TRP A 65 11.73 -14.32 -5.28
N ASN A 66 10.52 -14.78 -5.61
CA ASN A 66 10.27 -15.76 -6.66
C ASN A 66 10.02 -15.07 -8.00
N ASP A 67 11.13 -14.96 -8.73
CA ASP A 67 11.30 -14.24 -9.98
C ASP A 67 10.40 -14.71 -11.14
N ASN A 68 9.29 -14.00 -11.37
CA ASN A 68 8.71 -13.90 -12.71
C ASN A 68 8.83 -12.47 -13.21
N LEU A 69 9.82 -12.24 -14.07
CA LEU A 69 10.13 -10.98 -14.78
C LEU A 69 8.93 -10.32 -15.46
N ALA A 70 7.91 -11.11 -15.82
CA ALA A 70 6.73 -10.60 -16.52
C ALA A 70 5.65 -10.03 -15.58
N ARG A 71 5.82 -10.13 -14.26
CA ARG A 71 4.81 -9.71 -13.29
C ARG A 71 5.10 -8.30 -12.77
N GLN A 72 4.06 -7.47 -12.80
CA GLN A 72 4.06 -6.13 -12.20
C GLN A 72 4.33 -6.14 -10.68
N PHE A 73 3.90 -7.20 -10.00
CA PHE A 73 3.98 -7.29 -8.56
C PHE A 73 5.00 -8.33 -8.07
N PRO A 74 5.61 -8.12 -6.89
CA PRO A 74 5.46 -6.95 -6.03
C PRO A 74 6.06 -5.70 -6.67
N ALA A 75 5.33 -4.59 -6.56
CA ALA A 75 5.75 -3.31 -7.14
C ALA A 75 6.43 -2.48 -6.07
N ARG A 76 7.48 -1.75 -6.44
CA ARG A 76 8.12 -0.79 -5.54
C ARG A 76 7.11 0.32 -5.24
N LEU A 77 7.01 0.72 -3.98
CA LEU A 77 6.14 1.82 -3.59
C LEU A 77 6.94 3.12 -3.70
N GLU A 78 6.41 4.12 -4.41
CA GLU A 78 7.11 5.39 -4.59
C GLU A 78 7.28 6.12 -3.26
N ASP A 79 8.54 6.38 -2.97
CA ASP A 79 9.10 6.55 -1.64
C ASP A 79 9.13 8.04 -1.24
N LYS A 80 8.19 8.83 -1.78
CA LYS A 80 8.08 10.29 -1.55
C LYS A 80 7.00 10.67 -0.55
N ASN A 81 6.07 9.74 -0.28
CA ASN A 81 4.79 10.05 0.32
C ASN A 81 4.45 9.22 1.57
N PHE A 82 5.32 8.32 2.02
CA PHE A 82 5.08 7.60 3.27
C PHE A 82 5.57 8.45 4.46
N VAL A 83 4.62 9.07 5.16
CA VAL A 83 4.91 9.77 6.42
C VAL A 83 5.19 8.72 7.50
N GLY A 84 6.47 8.52 7.76
CA GLY A 84 6.98 7.68 8.84
C GLY A 84 8.49 7.67 8.75
N ARG A 85 9.19 7.47 9.89
CA ARG A 85 10.65 7.34 9.97
C ARG A 85 11.21 6.09 9.25
N ILE A 86 10.46 5.54 8.31
CA ILE A 86 10.78 4.31 7.61
C ILE A 86 11.74 4.68 6.48
N GLN A 87 13.03 4.69 6.83
CA GLN A 87 14.12 4.78 5.87
C GLN A 87 14.35 3.41 5.24
N ARG A 88 13.36 2.86 4.50
CA ARG A 88 13.45 1.55 3.82
C ARG A 88 12.63 1.51 2.55
N THR A 89 13.13 0.81 1.54
CA THR A 89 12.36 0.56 0.33
C THR A 89 11.16 -0.33 0.65
N LEU A 90 9.97 0.21 0.36
CA LEU A 90 8.71 -0.50 0.52
C LEU A 90 8.25 -1.11 -0.81
N PHE A 91 7.57 -2.24 -0.69
CA PHE A 91 6.92 -2.97 -1.77
C PHE A 91 5.45 -3.11 -1.47
N SER A 92 4.67 -3.19 -2.53
CA SER A 92 3.23 -3.35 -2.47
C SER A 92 2.80 -4.64 -3.19
N TRP A 93 1.78 -5.30 -2.63
CA TRP A 93 1.14 -6.46 -3.24
C TRP A 93 -0.38 -6.32 -3.24
N PRO A 94 -1.09 -6.75 -4.29
CA PRO A 94 -2.54 -6.59 -4.37
C PRO A 94 -3.28 -7.30 -3.24
N LEU A 95 -4.17 -6.56 -2.57
CA LEU A 95 -5.13 -7.07 -1.62
C LEU A 95 -6.50 -7.11 -2.28
N LYS A 96 -6.77 -8.17 -3.04
CA LYS A 96 -8.06 -8.34 -3.74
C LYS A 96 -9.19 -8.40 -2.72
N ASN A 97 -10.35 -7.81 -3.05
CA ASN A 97 -11.61 -8.06 -2.35
C ASN A 97 -12.28 -9.33 -2.92
N SER A 98 -13.14 -9.99 -2.13
CA SER A 98 -13.76 -11.27 -2.50
C SER A 98 -14.88 -11.09 -3.52
N VAL A 99 -15.35 -9.85 -3.68
CA VAL A 99 -16.30 -9.46 -4.71
C VAL A 99 -15.62 -9.31 -6.07
N ASP A 100 -14.32 -9.01 -6.11
CA ASP A 100 -13.55 -8.73 -7.33
C ASP A 100 -12.93 -9.99 -7.94
N SER A 101 -13.32 -11.19 -7.48
CA SER A 101 -12.71 -12.45 -7.93
C SER A 101 -12.99 -12.81 -9.39
N SER A 102 -13.97 -12.15 -10.04
CA SER A 102 -14.36 -12.45 -11.42
C SER A 102 -13.51 -11.77 -12.48
N ASP A 103 -12.82 -10.67 -12.17
CA ASP A 103 -11.93 -10.01 -13.13
C ASP A 103 -10.47 -10.12 -12.69
N ILE A 104 -9.81 -11.17 -13.19
CA ILE A 104 -8.39 -11.46 -12.97
C ILE A 104 -7.51 -10.26 -13.39
N ARG A 105 -7.99 -9.42 -14.33
CA ARG A 105 -7.24 -8.28 -14.87
C ARG A 105 -7.28 -7.05 -13.98
N SER A 106 -8.29 -6.92 -13.10
CA SER A 106 -8.35 -5.80 -12.16
C SER A 106 -7.51 -6.11 -10.92
N VAL A 107 -6.45 -5.36 -10.73
CA VAL A 107 -5.56 -5.47 -9.56
C VAL A 107 -6.25 -4.94 -8.28
N GLY A 108 -7.30 -4.11 -8.45
CA GLY A 108 -7.98 -3.39 -7.38
C GLY A 108 -7.14 -2.24 -6.84
N ASP A 109 -7.65 -1.50 -5.86
CA ASP A 109 -6.98 -0.32 -5.28
C ASP A 109 -6.26 -0.62 -3.95
N TYR A 110 -6.53 -1.76 -3.32
CA TYR A 110 -5.97 -2.08 -2.00
C TYR A 110 -4.65 -2.82 -2.12
N ARG A 111 -3.67 -2.47 -1.27
CA ARG A 111 -2.35 -3.11 -1.25
C ARG A 111 -1.94 -3.50 0.17
N THR A 112 -1.31 -4.65 0.33
CA THR A 112 -0.45 -4.93 1.49
C THR A 112 0.91 -4.32 1.25
N VAL A 113 1.54 -3.79 2.30
CA VAL A 113 2.84 -3.11 2.23
C VAL A 113 3.85 -3.81 3.11
N PHE A 114 5.03 -4.08 2.57
CA PHE A 114 6.14 -4.73 3.28
C PHE A 114 7.50 -4.23 2.75
N ASP A 115 8.59 -4.40 3.50
CA ASP A 115 9.93 -4.06 3.03
C ASP A 115 10.68 -5.25 2.38
N ILE A 116 11.91 -5.00 1.95
CA ILE A 116 12.77 -6.03 1.37
C ILE A 116 13.10 -7.16 2.35
N TYR A 117 12.87 -7.02 3.65
CA TYR A 117 13.05 -8.11 4.62
C TYR A 117 11.71 -8.78 4.95
N CYS A 118 10.69 -8.55 4.14
CA CYS A 118 9.31 -8.97 4.38
C CYS A 118 8.75 -8.52 5.73
N ARG A 119 9.18 -7.39 6.26
CA ARG A 119 8.51 -6.85 7.45
C ARG A 119 7.25 -6.13 7.00
N PHE A 120 6.11 -6.50 7.56
CA PHE A 120 4.81 -5.96 7.20
C PHE A 120 4.59 -4.57 7.81
N TYR A 121 4.06 -3.62 7.02
CA TYR A 121 3.83 -2.23 7.43
C TYR A 121 2.36 -1.80 7.41
N GLY A 122 1.46 -2.65 6.89
CA GLY A 122 0.03 -2.37 6.90
C GLY A 122 -0.63 -2.53 5.53
N VAL A 123 -1.82 -1.94 5.44
CA VAL A 123 -2.66 -1.94 4.24
C VAL A 123 -2.91 -0.50 3.81
N ILE A 124 -2.82 -0.25 2.51
CA ILE A 124 -3.09 1.05 1.91
C ILE A 124 -4.14 0.97 0.80
N ILE A 125 -4.71 2.12 0.51
CA ILE A 125 -5.52 2.39 -0.67
C ILE A 125 -4.66 3.19 -1.65
N ARG A 126 -4.54 2.69 -2.87
CA ARG A 126 -3.90 3.37 -4.00
C ARG A 126 -4.86 4.42 -4.55
N GLY A 127 -4.52 5.68 -4.37
CA GLY A 127 -5.13 6.78 -5.10
C GLY A 127 -4.36 7.08 -6.39
N LYS A 128 -4.91 7.99 -7.21
CA LYS A 128 -4.26 8.42 -8.46
C LYS A 128 -2.96 9.18 -8.23
N THR A 129 -2.89 9.95 -7.14
CA THR A 129 -1.80 10.88 -6.83
C THR A 129 -1.16 10.64 -5.47
N SER A 130 -1.81 9.85 -4.61
CA SER A 130 -1.37 9.60 -3.23
C SER A 130 -1.91 8.27 -2.75
N HIS A 131 -1.26 7.70 -1.73
CA HIS A 131 -1.73 6.53 -1.03
C HIS A 131 -2.39 6.96 0.29
N SER A 132 -3.41 6.25 0.76
CA SER A 132 -3.97 6.44 2.11
C SER A 132 -3.87 5.16 2.91
N SER A 133 -3.50 5.27 4.19
CA SER A 133 -3.48 4.13 5.09
C SER A 133 -4.89 3.67 5.44
N CYS A 134 -5.08 2.37 5.47
CA CYS A 134 -6.30 1.79 6.01
C CYS A 134 -6.29 1.84 7.54
N ILE A 135 -7.48 1.82 8.13
CA ILE A 135 -7.63 1.83 9.59
C ILE A 135 -7.37 0.43 10.10
N GLU A 136 -6.37 0.28 10.97
CA GLU A 136 -6.09 -0.97 11.65
C GLU A 136 -6.94 -1.10 12.92
N LEU A 137 -7.60 -2.25 13.05
CA LEU A 137 -8.55 -2.58 14.10
C LEU A 137 -8.05 -3.78 14.89
N SER A 138 -7.87 -3.58 16.19
CA SER A 138 -7.55 -4.65 17.11
C SER A 138 -8.77 -5.13 17.89
N ASP A 139 -8.72 -6.40 18.25
CA ASP A 139 -9.71 -7.07 19.09
C ASP A 139 -9.48 -6.78 20.57
N SER A 140 -8.30 -6.30 20.95
CA SER A 140 -8.03 -5.84 22.30
C SER A 140 -8.77 -4.53 22.56
N ILE A 141 -9.77 -4.59 23.44
CA ILE A 141 -10.33 -3.41 24.06
C ILE A 141 -9.45 -3.13 25.27
N ASP A 142 -8.53 -2.17 25.14
CA ASP A 142 -7.76 -1.72 26.29
C ASP A 142 -8.70 -0.93 27.21
N THR A 143 -9.25 -1.64 28.21
CA THR A 143 -10.18 -1.08 29.19
C THR A 143 -9.53 -0.01 30.08
N ASN A 144 -8.20 0.11 30.03
CA ASN A 144 -7.44 1.00 30.92
C ASN A 144 -7.15 2.38 30.28
N VAL A 145 -7.47 2.59 29.00
CA VAL A 145 -7.26 3.89 28.34
C VAL A 145 -8.50 4.75 28.52
N ILE A 146 -8.61 5.36 29.70
CA ILE A 146 -9.55 6.45 30.00
C ILE A 146 -9.00 7.73 29.35
N SER A 147 -9.01 7.80 28.02
CA SER A 147 -8.66 9.04 27.31
C SER A 147 -9.82 9.50 26.42
N PRO A 148 -10.26 10.77 26.47
CA PRO A 148 -11.52 11.21 25.85
C PRO A 148 -11.50 11.25 24.31
N GLY A 149 -10.35 11.01 23.67
CA GLY A 149 -10.22 10.92 22.22
C GLY A 149 -10.40 9.48 21.75
N SER A 150 -11.64 9.00 21.67
CA SER A 150 -11.97 7.58 21.48
C SER A 150 -11.19 6.91 20.34
N ASN A 151 -10.19 6.08 20.70
CA ASN A 151 -9.56 5.12 19.79
C ASN A 151 -10.49 3.93 19.53
N ILE A 152 -11.80 4.16 19.48
CA ILE A 152 -12.81 3.12 19.34
C ILE A 152 -13.47 3.29 17.97
N TYR A 153 -13.40 2.23 17.19
CA TYR A 153 -14.14 2.09 15.96
C TYR A 153 -15.45 1.36 16.23
N ARG A 154 -16.59 2.01 15.95
CA ARG A 154 -17.93 1.41 16.02
C ARG A 154 -18.56 1.38 14.64
N GLY A 155 -19.01 0.20 14.21
CA GLY A 155 -19.67 0.04 12.92
C GLY A 155 -20.32 -1.32 12.70
N TYR A 156 -21.22 -1.39 11.73
CA TYR A 156 -21.96 -2.59 11.37
C TYR A 156 -21.18 -3.40 10.35
N LYS A 157 -20.74 -4.60 10.74
CA LYS A 157 -19.92 -5.50 9.91
C LYS A 157 -20.82 -6.40 9.06
N CYS A 158 -20.82 -6.17 7.75
CA CYS A 158 -21.38 -7.09 6.76
C CYS A 158 -20.28 -8.05 6.23
N GLN A 159 -20.56 -8.83 5.17
CA GLN A 159 -19.60 -9.83 4.69
C GLN A 159 -18.26 -9.24 4.23
N THR A 160 -18.29 -8.14 3.48
CA THR A 160 -17.10 -7.49 2.90
C THR A 160 -17.02 -5.99 3.21
N MET A 161 -18.00 -5.48 3.95
CA MET A 161 -18.17 -4.06 4.24
C MET A 161 -18.34 -3.82 5.72
N MET A 162 -17.96 -2.64 6.18
CA MET A 162 -18.17 -2.16 7.52
C MET A 162 -18.66 -0.71 7.49
N PHE A 163 -19.93 -0.51 7.81
CA PHE A 163 -20.53 0.82 7.84
C PHE A 163 -20.32 1.46 9.21
N ARG A 164 -19.63 2.60 9.27
CA ARG A 164 -19.50 3.36 10.52
C ARG A 164 -20.87 3.68 11.10
N GLU A 165 -21.00 3.56 12.41
CA GLU A 165 -22.27 3.85 13.11
C GLU A 165 -22.74 5.28 12.83
N THR A 166 -21.82 6.26 12.84
CA THR A 166 -22.13 7.66 12.54
C THR A 166 -22.72 7.86 11.13
N TYR A 167 -22.25 7.11 10.13
CA TYR A 167 -22.81 7.14 8.77
C TYR A 167 -24.21 6.53 8.73
N VAL A 168 -24.44 5.40 9.41
CA VAL A 168 -25.76 4.77 9.50
C VAL A 168 -26.76 5.72 10.18
N GLN A 169 -26.38 6.33 11.30
CA GLN A 169 -27.23 7.29 12.02
C GLN A 169 -27.55 8.53 11.17
N ALA A 170 -26.57 9.08 10.46
CA ALA A 170 -26.80 10.19 9.53
C ALA A 170 -27.75 9.81 8.39
N SER A 171 -27.61 8.59 7.84
CA SER A 171 -28.47 8.05 6.80
C SER A 171 -29.92 7.89 7.28
N LEU A 172 -30.11 7.38 8.50
CA LEU A 172 -31.42 7.25 9.12
C LEU A 172 -32.06 8.61 9.46
N LYS A 173 -31.27 9.57 9.93
CA LYS A 173 -31.75 10.95 10.12
C LYS A 173 -32.27 11.54 8.81
N GLN A 174 -31.62 11.24 7.68
CA GLN A 174 -32.10 11.64 6.36
C GLN A 174 -33.36 10.85 5.93
N ALA A 175 -33.42 9.55 6.24
CA ALA A 175 -34.58 8.71 5.97
C ALA A 175 -35.85 9.28 6.64
N LYS A 176 -35.77 9.56 7.94
CA LYS A 176 -36.87 10.11 8.75
C LYS A 176 -37.33 11.50 8.28
N LYS A 177 -36.43 12.32 7.71
CA LYS A 177 -36.78 13.62 7.11
C LYS A 177 -37.49 13.50 5.75
N THR A 178 -37.33 12.36 5.07
CA THR A 178 -37.86 12.17 3.73
C THR A 178 -39.33 11.82 3.80
N LYS A 179 -40.21 12.80 3.53
CA LYS A 179 -41.66 12.58 3.51
C LYS A 179 -42.04 11.55 2.44
N LEU A 180 -42.71 10.47 2.85
CA LEU A 180 -43.32 9.48 1.96
C LEU A 180 -44.41 10.15 1.11
N LYS A 181 -44.08 10.52 -0.14
CA LYS A 181 -45.10 10.93 -1.10
C LYS A 181 -45.80 9.66 -1.60
N ARG A 182 -47.09 9.50 -1.27
CA ARG A 182 -47.94 8.33 -1.61
C ARG A 182 -47.92 7.92 -3.10
N SER A 183 -47.52 8.79 -4.02
CA SER A 183 -47.69 8.58 -5.46
C SER A 183 -46.52 7.94 -6.22
N ARG A 184 -45.43 7.49 -5.57
CA ARG A 184 -44.29 6.87 -6.28
C ARG A 184 -43.86 5.54 -5.69
N LEU A 185 -44.27 4.45 -6.35
CA LEU A 185 -44.08 3.03 -5.99
C LEU A 185 -42.62 2.51 -5.85
N LYS A 186 -41.60 3.36 -5.97
CA LYS A 186 -40.18 2.94 -5.94
C LYS A 186 -39.25 3.96 -5.27
N LYS A 187 -39.69 4.56 -4.17
CA LYS A 187 -38.87 5.54 -3.43
C LYS A 187 -38.65 5.11 -1.99
N TYR A 188 -37.43 5.28 -1.51
CA TYR A 188 -37.09 5.10 -0.10
C TYR A 188 -37.52 6.32 0.74
N PRO A 189 -37.84 6.13 2.04
CA PRO A 189 -37.83 4.84 2.75
C PRO A 189 -38.93 3.90 2.25
N VAL A 190 -38.67 2.59 2.23
CA VAL A 190 -39.67 1.59 1.84
C VAL A 190 -40.26 1.00 3.11
N LYS A 191 -41.59 1.08 3.28
CA LYS A 191 -42.30 0.42 4.37
C LYS A 191 -42.25 -1.10 4.15
N VAL A 192 -41.82 -1.83 5.17
CA VAL A 192 -41.70 -3.29 5.15
C VAL A 192 -42.53 -3.83 6.30
N SER A 193 -43.64 -4.47 5.96
CA SER A 193 -44.51 -5.13 6.94
C SER A 193 -43.82 -6.39 7.45
N ARG A 194 -43.71 -6.53 8.77
CA ARG A 194 -43.33 -7.80 9.41
C ARG A 194 -44.57 -8.39 10.06
N PRO A 195 -44.96 -9.64 9.72
CA PRO A 195 -46.08 -10.30 10.38
C PRO A 195 -45.81 -10.42 11.88
N GLY A 196 -46.70 -9.89 12.73
CA GLY A 196 -46.64 -10.05 14.19
C GLY A 196 -45.78 -9.05 14.97
N GLU A 197 -45.21 -8.02 14.33
CA GLU A 197 -44.58 -6.90 15.03
C GLU A 197 -45.53 -5.68 15.02
N ASP A 198 -45.73 -5.05 16.18
CA ASP A 198 -46.48 -3.80 16.28
C ASP A 198 -45.65 -2.64 15.73
N GLY A 199 -46.16 -2.03 14.64
CA GLY A 199 -45.61 -0.81 14.05
C GLY A 199 -45.02 -0.97 12.66
N ASP A 200 -44.77 0.17 12.02
CA ASP A 200 -44.21 0.21 10.67
C ASP A 200 -42.68 0.17 10.73
N ALA A 201 -42.08 -0.83 10.08
CA ALA A 201 -40.65 -0.85 9.83
C ALA A 201 -40.34 -0.26 8.44
N TYR A 202 -39.21 0.42 8.34
CA TYR A 202 -38.78 1.11 7.13
C TYR A 202 -37.37 0.72 6.76
N GLU A 203 -37.14 0.50 5.48
CA GLU A 203 -35.82 0.24 4.92
C GLU A 203 -35.24 1.49 4.25
N TRP A 204 -33.93 1.65 4.39
CA TRP A 204 -33.15 2.70 3.77
C TRP A 204 -31.83 2.16 3.22
N PRO A 205 -31.45 2.47 1.97
CA PRO A 205 -30.26 1.91 1.37
C PRO A 205 -28.99 2.55 1.93
N LEU A 206 -27.95 1.74 2.09
CA LEU A 206 -26.61 2.15 2.46
C LEU A 206 -25.66 1.94 1.28
N PHE A 207 -24.71 2.86 1.11
CA PHE A 207 -23.76 2.85 0.00
C PHE A 207 -22.32 2.66 0.49
N PRO A 208 -21.51 1.82 -0.18
CA PRO A 208 -20.12 1.57 0.20
C PRO A 208 -19.24 2.82 0.31
N ASN A 209 -19.56 3.89 -0.40
CA ASN A 209 -18.79 5.15 -0.38
C ASN A 209 -19.35 6.18 0.61
N ASN A 210 -20.16 5.74 1.59
CA ASN A 210 -20.80 6.59 2.59
C ASN A 210 -21.63 7.75 2.01
N ILE A 211 -22.09 7.63 0.77
CA ILE A 211 -23.03 8.62 0.21
C ILE A 211 -24.40 8.37 0.83
N ILE A 212 -24.99 9.42 1.40
CA ILE A 212 -26.37 9.38 1.90
C ILE A 212 -27.30 9.39 0.69
N TYR A 213 -28.23 8.43 0.65
CA TYR A 213 -29.24 8.34 -0.41
C TYR A 213 -30.01 9.65 -0.57
N LYS A 214 -30.13 10.14 -1.81
CA LYS A 214 -30.98 11.27 -2.17
C LYS A 214 -32.04 10.76 -3.16
N SER A 215 -33.31 11.11 -2.93
CA SER A 215 -34.49 10.67 -3.72
C SER A 215 -34.53 11.13 -5.19
N TYR A 216 -33.45 11.74 -5.69
CA TYR A 216 -33.35 12.36 -7.00
C TYR A 216 -32.47 11.50 -7.92
N GLY A 217 -33.08 10.49 -8.52
CA GLY A 217 -32.45 9.68 -9.56
C GLY A 217 -32.89 8.22 -9.50
N ILE A 218 -33.24 7.66 -10.66
CA ILE A 218 -33.42 6.22 -10.84
C ILE A 218 -32.03 5.60 -10.74
N LEU A 219 -31.61 5.23 -9.53
CA LEU A 219 -30.44 4.40 -9.36
C LEU A 219 -30.84 2.97 -9.73
N ASN A 220 -30.63 2.58 -11.00
CA ASN A 220 -30.69 1.19 -11.47
C ASN A 220 -29.57 0.31 -10.87
N ARG A 221 -29.01 0.67 -9.71
CA ARG A 221 -27.98 -0.12 -9.05
C ARG A 221 -28.65 -1.18 -8.18
N HIS A 222 -28.17 -2.41 -8.27
CA HIS A 222 -28.55 -3.47 -7.33
C HIS A 222 -28.10 -3.08 -5.91
N LEU A 223 -29.04 -2.53 -5.14
CA LEU A 223 -28.83 -2.14 -3.75
C LEU A 223 -28.66 -3.42 -2.91
N LYS A 224 -27.51 -3.54 -2.24
CA LYS A 224 -27.15 -4.73 -1.47
C LYS A 224 -27.29 -4.53 0.04
N TYR A 225 -27.02 -3.31 0.53
CA TYR A 225 -26.96 -3.02 1.97
C TYR A 225 -28.06 -2.07 2.38
N PHE A 226 -28.65 -2.33 3.53
CA PHE A 226 -29.79 -1.57 4.03
C PHE A 226 -29.73 -1.40 5.55
N ALA A 227 -30.26 -0.28 6.02
CA ALA A 227 -30.64 -0.08 7.41
C ALA A 227 -32.17 -0.19 7.53
N SER A 228 -32.64 -0.88 8.57
CA SER A 228 -34.05 -0.92 8.99
C SER A 228 -34.21 -0.18 10.30
N TYR A 229 -35.30 0.57 10.41
CA TYR A 229 -35.71 1.29 11.62
C TYR A 229 -37.23 1.26 11.77
N SER A 230 -37.74 1.41 12.99
CA SER A 230 -39.17 1.60 13.26
C SER A 230 -39.46 3.03 13.72
N ASP A 231 -40.73 3.45 13.63
CA ASP A 231 -41.17 4.77 14.14
C ASP A 231 -41.25 4.79 15.68
N VAL A 232 -41.51 3.64 16.30
CA VAL A 232 -41.77 3.50 17.75
C VAL A 232 -40.50 3.12 18.54
N GLY A 233 -39.47 2.59 17.86
CA GLY A 233 -38.25 2.08 18.50
C GLY A 233 -36.95 2.81 18.10
N HIS A 234 -35.93 2.64 18.94
CA HIS A 234 -34.55 3.06 18.65
C HIS A 234 -33.72 1.97 17.96
N ASP A 235 -34.31 0.80 17.72
CA ASP A 235 -33.59 -0.34 17.18
C ASP A 235 -33.25 -0.14 15.71
N VAL A 236 -31.95 -0.10 15.45
CA VAL A 236 -31.38 -0.01 14.11
C VAL A 236 -30.77 -1.34 13.74
N GLN A 237 -31.33 -1.97 12.72
CA GLN A 237 -30.79 -3.20 12.15
C GLN A 237 -30.13 -2.90 10.81
N VAL A 238 -28.88 -3.29 10.63
CA VAL A 238 -28.20 -3.24 9.32
C VAL A 238 -28.11 -4.65 8.78
N TYR A 239 -28.36 -4.82 7.49
CA TYR A 239 -28.28 -6.13 6.86
C TYR A 239 -27.92 -6.03 5.38
N GLU A 240 -27.47 -7.15 4.86
CA GLU A 240 -27.13 -7.38 3.47
C GLU A 240 -28.23 -8.25 2.83
N LYS A 241 -28.77 -7.79 1.69
CA LYS A 241 -29.72 -8.56 0.87
C LYS A 241 -28.98 -9.20 -0.29
N SER A 242 -29.24 -10.49 -0.47
CA SER A 242 -28.94 -11.25 -1.69
C SER A 242 -30.24 -11.67 -2.36
N LYS A 243 -30.15 -12.36 -3.50
CA LYS A 243 -31.34 -12.89 -4.20
C LYS A 243 -32.17 -13.85 -3.35
N TYR A 244 -31.54 -14.55 -2.40
CA TYR A 244 -32.16 -15.66 -1.65
C TYR A 244 -32.17 -15.47 -0.14
N ALA A 245 -31.41 -14.52 0.39
CA ALA A 245 -31.21 -14.38 1.82
C ALA A 245 -31.01 -12.93 2.24
N LYS A 246 -31.48 -12.64 3.45
CA LYS A 246 -31.18 -11.44 4.22
C LYS A 246 -30.22 -11.84 5.33
N ARG A 247 -29.05 -11.22 5.41
CA ARG A 247 -28.05 -11.49 6.45
C ARG A 247 -27.85 -10.25 7.30
N GLU A 248 -28.09 -10.38 8.60
CA GLU A 248 -27.84 -9.29 9.54
C GLU A 248 -26.34 -8.99 9.64
N CYS A 249 -26.03 -7.69 9.71
CA CYS A 249 -24.68 -7.16 9.88
C CYS A 249 -24.53 -6.73 11.35
N PRO A 250 -23.85 -7.51 12.21
CA PRO A 250 -23.73 -7.18 13.63
C PRO A 250 -23.01 -5.86 13.85
N LEU A 251 -23.46 -5.10 14.86
CA LEU A 251 -22.70 -3.97 15.39
C LEU A 251 -21.42 -4.50 16.05
N MET A 252 -20.28 -3.95 15.64
CA MET A 252 -18.97 -4.33 16.14
C MET A 252 -18.26 -3.11 16.71
N THR A 253 -17.59 -3.32 17.83
CA THR A 253 -16.72 -2.35 18.49
C THR A 253 -15.29 -2.90 18.49
N LYS A 254 -14.34 -2.10 18.02
CA LYS A 254 -12.91 -2.44 17.96
C LYS A 254 -12.06 -1.26 18.40
N THR A 255 -10.84 -1.52 18.81
CA THR A 255 -9.87 -0.46 19.09
C THR A 255 -9.09 -0.13 17.83
N ILE A 256 -8.96 1.15 17.52
CA ILE A 256 -8.08 1.64 16.46
C ILE A 256 -6.66 1.57 17.01
N VAL A 257 -5.77 0.86 16.32
CA VAL A 257 -4.37 0.75 16.73
C VAL A 257 -3.68 2.10 16.54
N SER A 258 -3.32 2.74 17.67
CA SER A 258 -2.59 4.00 17.72
C SER A 258 -1.27 3.88 16.94
N GLY A 259 -1.05 4.75 15.96
CA GLY A 259 0.07 4.67 15.00
C GLY A 259 -0.38 4.60 13.54
N THR A 260 -1.62 4.14 13.29
CA THR A 260 -2.23 4.12 11.94
C THR A 260 -2.98 5.40 11.58
N ARG A 261 -3.07 6.38 12.49
CA ARG A 261 -3.45 7.76 12.15
C ARG A 261 -2.26 8.44 11.44
N HIS A 262 -1.82 7.88 10.31
CA HIS A 262 -1.01 8.65 9.37
C HIS A 262 -1.93 9.72 8.79
N SER A 263 -1.60 10.97 9.10
CA SER A 263 -2.27 12.19 8.67
C SER A 263 -2.83 12.07 7.24
N ASN A 264 -4.14 12.31 7.08
CA ASN A 264 -4.91 12.20 5.83
C ASN A 264 -4.43 13.08 4.67
N SER A 265 -3.38 13.87 4.86
CA SER A 265 -2.69 14.56 3.78
C SER A 265 -1.21 14.38 3.98
N ILE A 266 -0.63 13.59 3.09
CA ILE A 266 0.80 13.58 2.85
C ILE A 266 1.08 14.87 2.10
N SER A 267 1.47 15.91 2.82
CA SER A 267 2.20 17.00 2.19
C SER A 267 3.58 16.45 1.84
N PRO A 268 4.16 16.75 0.67
CA PRO A 268 5.51 16.33 0.34
C PRO A 268 6.43 16.95 1.38
N HIS A 269 6.85 16.16 2.36
CA HIS A 269 8.09 16.48 3.04
C HIS A 269 9.16 16.27 1.99
N GLU A 270 9.62 17.41 1.48
CA GLU A 270 10.91 17.58 0.85
C GLU A 270 11.85 16.60 1.54
N ARG A 271 12.19 15.52 0.83
CA ARG A 271 13.22 14.61 1.30
C ARG A 271 14.36 15.52 1.73
N VAL A 272 14.73 15.46 3.00
CA VAL A 272 16.09 15.84 3.37
C VAL A 272 16.92 15.06 2.37
N VAL A 273 17.53 15.82 1.46
CA VAL A 273 18.40 15.35 0.40
C VAL A 273 19.52 14.64 1.14
N HIS A 274 19.32 13.37 1.48
CA HIS A 274 20.45 12.50 1.64
C HIS A 274 21.05 12.48 0.25
N ASP A 275 22.24 13.08 0.18
CA ASP A 275 23.15 13.16 -0.95
C ASP A 275 23.24 11.82 -1.70
N GLU A 276 22.22 11.46 -2.48
CA GLU A 276 22.25 10.31 -3.38
C GLU A 276 23.10 10.73 -4.60
N LYS A 277 24.41 10.86 -4.36
CA LYS A 277 25.41 11.21 -5.37
C LYS A 277 25.52 10.16 -6.48
N LYS A 278 24.83 9.03 -6.37
CA LYS A 278 24.86 7.94 -7.35
C LYS A 278 23.44 7.44 -7.63
N SER A 279 23.12 7.30 -8.91
CA SER A 279 21.90 6.64 -9.37
C SER A 279 22.19 5.85 -10.65
N TYR A 280 21.32 4.92 -10.99
CA TYR A 280 21.45 4.09 -12.18
C TYR A 280 20.27 4.32 -13.10
N ASP A 281 20.54 4.83 -14.31
CA ASP A 281 19.53 5.11 -15.33
C ASP A 281 19.53 4.01 -16.39
N CYS A 282 18.41 3.29 -16.43
CA CYS A 282 18.10 2.20 -17.33
C CYS A 282 17.05 2.66 -18.35
N SER A 283 17.43 3.50 -19.31
CA SER A 283 16.53 3.99 -20.38
C SER A 283 15.32 4.78 -19.85
N GLY A 284 15.56 5.68 -18.89
CA GLY A 284 14.55 6.53 -18.25
C GLY A 284 14.06 5.98 -16.91
N GLN A 285 14.27 4.69 -16.63
CA GLN A 285 14.03 4.11 -15.31
C GLN A 285 15.21 4.41 -14.38
N ILE A 286 14.98 5.18 -13.32
CA ILE A 286 16.03 5.53 -12.36
C ILE A 286 15.93 4.66 -11.10
N PHE A 287 17.04 4.02 -10.74
CA PHE A 287 17.23 3.33 -9.47
C PHE A 287 18.20 4.12 -8.59
N THR A 288 17.79 4.41 -7.35
CA THR A 288 18.62 5.14 -6.39
C THR A 288 19.68 4.23 -5.81
N ASP A 289 20.85 4.77 -5.43
CA ASP A 289 21.92 3.94 -4.83
C ASP A 289 21.47 3.30 -3.52
N TYR A 290 20.65 4.00 -2.73
CA TYR A 290 20.05 3.45 -1.52
C TYR A 290 19.29 2.14 -1.77
N TYR A 291 18.38 2.14 -2.75
CA TYR A 291 17.61 0.94 -3.09
C TYR A 291 18.53 -0.20 -3.56
N ILE A 292 19.53 0.13 -4.37
CA ILE A 292 20.50 -0.82 -4.88
C ILE A 292 21.34 -1.43 -3.75
N GLN A 293 21.73 -0.63 -2.75
CA GLN A 293 22.44 -1.12 -1.57
C GLN A 293 21.59 -2.06 -0.73
N GLU A 294 20.29 -1.77 -0.53
CA GLU A 294 19.37 -2.67 0.17
C GLU A 294 19.26 -4.03 -0.54
N VAL A 295 19.03 -4.00 -1.86
CA VAL A 295 18.95 -5.22 -2.69
C VAL A 295 20.27 -6.01 -2.64
N ASN A 296 21.40 -5.33 -2.82
CA ASN A 296 22.73 -5.93 -2.81
C ASN A 296 23.03 -6.60 -1.45
N THR A 297 22.72 -5.92 -0.35
CA THR A 297 22.88 -6.46 1.01
C THR A 297 22.03 -7.70 1.21
N MET A 298 20.77 -7.65 0.79
CA MET A 298 19.86 -8.77 0.91
C MET A 298 20.31 -9.97 0.09
N MET A 299 20.72 -9.74 -1.15
CA MET A 299 21.24 -10.77 -2.05
C MET A 299 22.47 -11.47 -1.46
N ARG A 300 23.41 -10.72 -0.85
CA ARG A 300 24.56 -11.30 -0.12
C ARG A 300 24.13 -12.17 1.05
N ASN A 301 23.15 -11.72 1.83
CA ASN A 301 22.65 -12.48 2.98
C ASN A 301 22.01 -13.81 2.57
N VAL A 302 21.26 -13.81 1.46
CA VAL A 302 20.64 -15.02 0.90
C VAL A 302 21.71 -15.98 0.36
N ILE A 303 22.63 -15.51 -0.50
CA ILE A 303 23.63 -16.38 -1.12
C ILE A 303 24.61 -16.95 -0.07
N SER A 304 24.99 -16.17 0.93
CA SER A 304 25.86 -16.64 2.03
C SER A 304 25.19 -17.66 2.96
N GLY A 305 23.90 -17.96 2.75
CA GLY A 305 23.14 -18.89 3.59
C GLY A 305 22.90 -18.40 5.01
N ARG A 306 23.20 -17.13 5.31
CA ARG A 306 22.96 -16.50 6.62
C ARG A 306 21.49 -16.20 6.87
N TYR A 307 20.65 -16.25 5.84
CA TYR A 307 19.23 -15.91 5.90
C TYR A 307 18.39 -16.94 5.12
N TYR A 308 17.25 -17.36 5.71
CA TYR A 308 16.20 -18.25 5.17
C TYR A 308 16.64 -19.60 4.53
N SER A 309 16.65 -20.67 5.32
CA SER A 309 16.79 -22.06 4.82
C SER A 309 15.59 -22.52 3.97
N GLU A 310 14.37 -22.06 4.29
CA GLU A 310 13.12 -22.39 3.58
C GLU A 310 13.10 -21.82 2.16
N PHE A 311 13.93 -20.81 1.90
CA PHE A 311 14.02 -20.12 0.63
C PHE A 311 15.35 -20.40 -0.09
N LYS A 312 15.87 -21.63 -0.05
CA LYS A 312 17.09 -21.97 -0.81
C LYS A 312 16.83 -22.47 -2.23
N ASN A 313 15.65 -23.01 -2.51
CA ASN A 313 15.41 -23.79 -3.74
C ASN A 313 14.89 -22.98 -4.95
N TYR A 314 14.56 -21.70 -4.81
CA TYR A 314 13.82 -20.95 -5.84
C TYR A 314 14.43 -19.59 -6.26
N TYR A 315 15.59 -19.18 -5.73
CA TYR A 315 15.88 -17.76 -5.55
C TYR A 315 17.00 -17.15 -6.39
N TYR A 316 17.59 -17.95 -7.28
CA TYR A 316 18.62 -17.43 -8.15
C TYR A 316 18.65 -18.21 -9.45
N ARG A 317 18.59 -17.48 -10.54
CA ARG A 317 18.99 -18.01 -11.83
C ARG A 317 20.44 -17.63 -12.02
N SER A 318 21.33 -18.62 -12.14
CA SER A 318 22.63 -18.34 -12.71
C SER A 318 22.40 -17.96 -14.17
N VAL A 319 22.53 -16.69 -14.50
CA VAL A 319 22.29 -16.19 -15.85
C VAL A 319 23.64 -16.06 -16.55
N ASN A 320 23.71 -16.54 -17.78
CA ASN A 320 24.84 -16.21 -18.65
C ASN A 320 24.54 -14.87 -19.32
N ILE A 321 25.10 -13.79 -18.78
CA ILE A 321 25.03 -12.47 -19.41
C ILE A 321 26.14 -12.45 -20.45
N LEU A 322 25.78 -12.78 -21.70
CA LEU A 322 26.65 -13.08 -22.85
C LEU A 322 27.62 -11.95 -23.30
N LYS A 323 27.92 -10.97 -22.45
CA LYS A 323 28.89 -9.90 -22.72
C LYS A 323 29.87 -9.60 -21.58
N ILE A 324 29.77 -10.26 -20.43
CA ILE A 324 30.59 -9.91 -19.26
C ILE A 324 31.77 -10.86 -19.09
N ASP A 325 31.55 -12.16 -19.32
CA ASP A 325 32.61 -13.16 -19.50
C ASP A 325 31.90 -14.48 -19.81
N ALA A 326 32.16 -15.14 -20.94
CA ALA A 326 31.50 -16.40 -21.30
C ALA A 326 31.79 -17.54 -20.29
N ILE A 327 32.72 -17.30 -19.35
CA ILE A 327 33.23 -18.26 -18.36
C ILE A 327 32.56 -18.08 -16.99
N ASN A 328 32.09 -16.88 -16.64
CA ASN A 328 31.68 -16.56 -15.27
C ASN A 328 30.16 -16.41 -15.11
N LYS A 329 29.53 -17.45 -14.55
CA LYS A 329 28.13 -17.39 -14.09
C LYS A 329 27.98 -16.27 -13.05
N VAL A 330 27.01 -15.39 -13.26
CA VAL A 330 26.64 -14.35 -12.29
C VAL A 330 25.32 -14.71 -11.60
N TRP A 331 25.17 -14.20 -10.39
CA TRP A 331 23.92 -14.16 -9.67
C TRP A 331 23.13 -12.94 -10.15
N ALA A 332 21.83 -13.09 -10.38
CA ALA A 332 20.96 -12.00 -10.80
C ALA A 332 19.79 -11.83 -9.83
N TRP A 333 19.44 -10.58 -9.54
CA TRP A 333 18.30 -10.19 -8.72
C TRP A 333 17.41 -9.20 -9.45
N ASN A 334 16.10 -9.38 -9.42
CA ASN A 334 15.18 -8.49 -10.12
C ASN A 334 14.86 -7.24 -9.34
N LEU A 335 15.12 -6.11 -9.97
CA LEU A 335 14.74 -4.81 -9.47
C LEU A 335 13.28 -4.56 -9.78
N ARG A 336 12.53 -4.15 -8.76
CA ARG A 336 11.11 -3.84 -8.90
C ARG A 336 10.95 -2.37 -9.25
N VAL A 337 10.03 -2.12 -10.18
CA VAL A 337 9.66 -0.76 -10.57
C VAL A 337 8.42 -0.30 -9.81
N PRO A 338 8.23 1.02 -9.68
CA PRO A 338 6.96 1.62 -9.29
C PRO A 338 5.76 1.05 -10.05
N GLU A 339 4.64 0.87 -9.35
CA GLU A 339 3.41 0.34 -9.96
C GLU A 339 2.87 1.27 -11.07
N THR A 340 3.09 2.57 -10.94
CA THR A 340 2.79 3.65 -11.92
C THR A 340 3.58 3.55 -13.22
N GLU A 341 4.79 2.98 -13.17
CA GLU A 341 5.72 2.89 -14.30
C GLU A 341 5.58 1.58 -15.08
N PHE A 342 4.74 0.64 -14.61
CA PHE A 342 4.44 -0.57 -15.34
C PHE A 342 3.57 -0.23 -16.57
N GLN A 343 4.24 0.04 -17.69
CA GLN A 343 3.60 0.38 -18.96
C GLN A 343 2.94 -0.86 -19.59
N ASN A 344 1.77 -0.67 -20.19
CA ASN A 344 1.12 -1.65 -21.08
C ASN A 344 1.89 -1.89 -22.40
N SER A 345 3.16 -1.47 -22.49
CA SER A 345 3.99 -1.76 -23.65
C SER A 345 4.12 -3.27 -23.75
N GLY A 346 3.61 -3.88 -24.81
CA GLY A 346 3.65 -5.33 -25.00
C GLY A 346 5.05 -5.98 -24.98
N ALA A 347 6.11 -5.18 -24.87
CA ALA A 347 7.47 -5.64 -24.57
C ALA A 347 7.66 -5.76 -23.06
N ILE A 348 7.94 -6.98 -22.60
CA ILE A 348 8.34 -7.26 -21.22
C ILE A 348 9.77 -6.74 -21.03
N ILE A 349 9.89 -5.55 -20.44
CA ILE A 349 11.16 -4.98 -19.97
C ILE A 349 11.32 -5.37 -18.51
N SER A 350 12.48 -5.93 -18.16
CA SER A 350 12.84 -6.23 -16.76
C SER A 350 14.19 -5.64 -16.43
N TYR A 351 14.48 -5.50 -15.14
CA TYR A 351 15.72 -4.89 -14.66
C TYR A 351 16.36 -5.82 -13.65
N ILE A 352 17.66 -6.08 -13.80
CA ILE A 352 18.40 -6.96 -12.90
C ILE A 352 19.60 -6.26 -12.30
N LEU A 353 19.88 -6.57 -11.03
CA LEU A 353 21.17 -6.37 -10.41
C LEU A 353 21.98 -7.65 -10.54
N ALA A 354 23.18 -7.57 -11.10
CA ALA A 354 24.07 -8.71 -11.28
C ALA A 354 25.24 -8.67 -10.29
N MET A 355 25.60 -9.84 -9.76
CA MET A 355 26.67 -10.03 -8.79
C MET A 355 27.57 -11.20 -9.19
N ASN A 356 28.88 -11.04 -9.05
CA ASN A 356 29.83 -12.12 -9.35
C ASN A 356 29.89 -13.14 -8.20
N GLN A 357 30.66 -14.22 -8.39
CA GLN A 357 30.83 -15.28 -7.39
C GLN A 357 31.55 -14.80 -6.12
N ALA A 358 32.30 -13.71 -6.20
CA ALA A 358 32.96 -13.05 -5.07
C ALA A 358 32.04 -12.04 -4.34
N TYR A 359 30.72 -12.10 -4.60
CA TYR A 359 29.71 -11.22 -4.00
C TYR A 359 29.87 -9.73 -4.33
N GLN A 360 30.61 -9.40 -5.38
CA GLN A 360 30.78 -8.02 -5.84
C GLN A 360 29.72 -7.68 -6.88
N MET A 361 29.13 -6.49 -6.77
CA MET A 361 28.19 -5.97 -7.74
C MET A 361 28.91 -5.78 -9.08
N VAL A 362 28.39 -6.42 -10.13
CA VAL A 362 28.89 -6.30 -11.50
C VAL A 362 28.24 -5.10 -12.20
N GLY A 363 26.94 -4.89 -11.97
CA GLY A 363 26.21 -3.78 -12.56
C GLY A 363 24.70 -4.00 -12.50
N ILE A 364 23.96 -3.05 -13.06
CA ILE A 364 22.52 -3.15 -13.27
C ILE A 364 22.27 -3.19 -14.76
N TYR A 365 21.34 -4.06 -15.17
CA TYR A 365 21.04 -4.32 -16.57
C TYR A 365 19.55 -4.23 -16.81
N GLN A 366 19.19 -3.57 -17.91
CA GLN A 366 17.90 -3.70 -18.53
C GLN A 366 17.89 -4.98 -19.39
N VAL A 367 16.84 -5.78 -19.27
CA VAL A 367 16.65 -7.03 -19.99
C VAL A 367 15.43 -6.93 -20.89
N MET A 368 15.65 -7.06 -22.20
CA MET A 368 14.60 -6.98 -23.22
C MET A 368 14.75 -8.13 -24.20
N LYS A 369 13.72 -8.99 -24.29
CA LYS A 369 13.73 -10.18 -25.18
C LYS A 369 14.97 -11.07 -25.02
N GLY A 370 15.51 -11.15 -23.80
CA GLY A 370 16.72 -11.92 -23.49
C GLY A 370 18.05 -11.20 -23.76
N GLU A 371 18.02 -10.00 -24.32
CA GLU A 371 19.19 -9.14 -24.48
C GLU A 371 19.41 -8.30 -23.22
N TYR A 372 20.68 -8.09 -22.86
CA TYR A 372 21.10 -7.33 -21.67
C TYR A 372 21.77 -6.04 -22.10
N ALA A 373 21.27 -4.91 -21.60
CA ALA A 373 21.87 -3.59 -21.76
C ALA A 373 22.26 -3.04 -20.39
N GLN A 374 23.53 -2.71 -20.19
CA GLN A 374 24.00 -2.16 -18.91
C GLN A 374 23.45 -0.75 -18.71
N CYS A 375 22.94 -0.47 -17.52
CA CYS A 375 22.44 0.84 -17.16
C CYS A 375 23.57 1.83 -16.91
N SER A 376 23.34 3.09 -17.28
CA SER A 376 24.30 4.16 -17.08
C SER A 376 24.34 4.58 -15.60
N THR A 377 25.54 4.79 -15.06
CA THR A 377 25.69 5.36 -13.72
C THR A 377 25.72 6.88 -13.84
N LYS A 378 24.81 7.57 -13.14
CA LYS A 378 24.81 9.02 -13.03
C LYS A 378 25.36 9.42 -11.68
N TYR A 379 26.26 10.40 -11.69
CA TYR A 379 26.73 11.06 -10.48
C TYR A 379 26.19 12.48 -10.48
N GLU A 380 25.28 12.80 -9.55
CA GLU A 380 24.90 14.18 -9.32
C GLU A 380 26.07 14.85 -8.59
N SER A 381 26.87 15.60 -9.34
CA SER A 381 27.82 16.55 -8.78
C SER A 381 26.99 17.56 -8.00
N THR A 382 27.02 17.47 -6.66
CA THR A 382 26.51 18.51 -5.77
C THR A 382 27.36 19.76 -5.99
N GLY A 383 27.09 20.49 -7.07
CA GLY A 383 27.55 21.85 -7.24
C GLY A 383 26.93 22.62 -6.10
N SER A 384 27.74 22.96 -5.10
CA SER A 384 27.36 23.86 -4.01
C SER A 384 26.96 25.20 -4.63
N SER A 385 25.71 25.32 -5.05
CA SER A 385 25.06 26.60 -5.33
C SER A 385 24.56 27.16 -4.00
N THR A 386 25.48 27.34 -3.05
CA THR A 386 25.28 28.29 -1.96
C THR A 386 25.61 29.67 -2.49
N ASN A 387 24.71 30.23 -3.31
CA ASN A 387 24.69 31.65 -3.65
C ASN A 387 23.30 32.02 -4.14
N SER A 388 22.37 32.23 -3.19
CA SER A 388 21.19 33.08 -3.38
C SER A 388 20.47 33.27 -2.04
N MET A 389 20.86 34.31 -1.31
CA MET A 389 20.07 35.09 -0.36
C MET A 389 18.96 34.37 0.43
N VAL A 390 19.31 33.90 1.63
CA VAL A 390 18.42 34.01 2.81
C VAL A 390 19.27 34.64 3.91
N SER A 391 19.53 35.93 3.76
CA SER A 391 19.87 36.78 4.89
C SER A 391 18.56 37.25 5.52
N ASP A 392 18.50 37.22 6.84
CA ASP A 392 17.44 37.73 7.72
C ASP A 392 16.16 36.88 7.86
N LEU A 393 16.28 35.76 8.57
CA LEU A 393 15.21 35.30 9.45
C LEU A 393 15.59 35.67 10.90
N ASP A 394 15.10 36.81 11.38
CA ASP A 394 15.20 37.20 12.79
C ASP A 394 14.26 36.31 13.63
N LEU A 395 14.85 35.33 14.31
CA LEU A 395 14.14 34.37 15.17
C LEU A 395 13.60 34.99 16.47
N ASN A 396 13.75 36.30 16.68
CA ASN A 396 13.18 37.01 17.84
C ASN A 396 11.88 37.77 17.51
N GLN A 397 11.31 37.61 16.32
CA GLN A 397 10.03 38.26 16.01
C GLN A 397 8.86 37.51 16.68
N VAL A 398 8.40 38.07 17.80
CA VAL A 398 7.19 37.63 18.51
C VAL A 398 6.00 37.71 17.55
N TYR A 399 5.49 36.55 17.12
CA TYR A 399 4.28 36.49 16.31
C TYR A 399 3.10 37.13 17.06
N SER A 400 2.54 38.19 16.49
CA SER A 400 1.35 38.85 17.04
C SER A 400 0.17 37.89 17.11
N PRO A 401 -0.55 37.81 18.26
CA PRO A 401 -1.64 36.86 18.45
C PRO A 401 -2.82 37.15 17.51
N CYS A 402 -3.49 36.08 17.09
CA CYS A 402 -4.65 36.09 16.22
C CYS A 402 -5.71 37.07 16.73
N LYS A 403 -5.92 38.19 16.03
CA LYS A 403 -6.82 39.31 16.42
C LYS A 403 -8.31 38.92 16.62
N ARG A 404 -8.70 37.66 16.42
CA ARG A 404 -10.10 37.19 16.51
C ARG A 404 -10.39 36.24 17.67
N CYS A 405 -9.42 35.86 18.48
CA CYS A 405 -9.66 35.03 19.66
C CYS A 405 -9.62 35.93 20.90
N LYS A 406 -10.79 36.43 21.31
CA LYS A 406 -10.94 37.28 22.50
C LYS A 406 -11.87 36.69 23.57
N ASP A 407 -12.18 35.40 23.47
CA ASP A 407 -13.01 34.70 24.47
C ASP A 407 -12.25 33.48 25.01
N ASP A 408 -12.37 33.24 26.32
CA ASP A 408 -11.63 32.22 27.09
C ASP A 408 -12.02 30.77 26.76
N THR A 409 -12.93 30.56 25.81
CA THR A 409 -13.29 29.24 25.31
C THR A 409 -12.37 28.87 24.15
N GLY A 410 -11.29 28.16 24.48
CA GLY A 410 -10.20 27.75 23.59
C GLY A 410 -10.61 27.44 22.15
N CYS A 411 -10.23 28.32 21.23
CA CYS A 411 -10.34 28.12 19.79
C CYS A 411 -8.99 27.62 19.24
N SER A 412 -8.99 26.46 18.58
CA SER A 412 -7.91 26.03 17.69
C SER A 412 -8.11 26.66 16.30
N CYS A 413 -7.06 27.23 15.71
CA CYS A 413 -7.12 27.90 14.40
C CYS A 413 -7.25 26.94 13.20
N GLU A 414 -7.45 25.65 13.43
CA GLU A 414 -7.39 24.63 12.37
C GLU A 414 -8.70 24.39 11.61
N GLU A 415 -9.87 24.86 12.09
CA GLU A 415 -11.16 24.45 11.50
C GLU A 415 -11.62 25.23 10.25
N ASN A 416 -10.88 26.25 9.79
CA ASN A 416 -11.34 27.14 8.70
C ASN A 416 -10.99 26.71 7.26
N TRP A 417 -10.39 25.53 7.05
CA TRP A 417 -9.94 25.10 5.72
C TRP A 417 -11.02 24.42 4.85
N HIS A 418 -12.23 24.22 5.37
CA HIS A 418 -13.30 23.50 4.67
C HIS A 418 -14.50 24.36 4.24
N ASP A 419 -14.43 25.70 4.28
CA ASP A 419 -15.53 26.55 3.76
C ASP A 419 -15.52 26.62 2.22
N PRO A 420 -16.55 26.08 1.52
CA PRO A 420 -16.65 26.10 0.06
C PRO A 420 -16.74 27.52 -0.53
N LYS A 421 -17.03 28.56 0.28
CA LYS A 421 -17.13 29.95 -0.20
C LYS A 421 -15.78 30.57 -0.54
N ARG A 422 -14.66 30.11 0.03
CA ARG A 422 -13.32 30.64 -0.28
C ARG A 422 -12.74 30.15 -1.62
N GLN A 423 -13.17 29.00 -2.13
CA GLN A 423 -12.69 28.49 -3.43
C GLN A 423 -13.22 29.31 -4.64
N LYS A 424 -14.28 30.09 -4.46
CA LYS A 424 -14.79 30.97 -5.53
C LYS A 424 -14.00 32.28 -5.67
N THR A 425 -13.43 32.80 -4.59
CA THR A 425 -12.72 34.09 -4.62
C THR A 425 -11.34 33.98 -5.27
N THR A 426 -10.63 32.85 -5.10
CA THR A 426 -9.31 32.63 -5.72
C THR A 426 -9.38 32.48 -7.24
N LYS A 427 -10.51 31.98 -7.79
CA LYS A 427 -10.72 31.91 -9.25
C LYS A 427 -11.04 33.26 -9.89
N GLN A 428 -11.52 34.25 -9.14
CA GLN A 428 -11.77 35.60 -9.67
C GLN A 428 -10.51 36.47 -9.70
N ILE A 429 -9.51 36.19 -8.87
CA ILE A 429 -8.26 36.97 -8.82
C ILE A 429 -7.27 36.54 -9.91
N LEU A 430 -7.26 35.26 -10.32
CA LEU A 430 -6.43 34.79 -11.44
C LEU A 430 -6.98 35.07 -12.85
N GLY A 431 -8.21 35.59 -12.97
CA GLY A 431 -8.84 35.89 -14.26
C GLY A 431 -8.59 37.31 -14.79
N LYS A 432 -7.87 38.16 -14.06
CA LYS A 432 -7.75 39.60 -14.37
C LYS A 432 -6.43 40.05 -15.01
N ASN A 433 -5.45 39.16 -15.19
CA ASN A 433 -4.16 39.50 -15.80
C ASN A 433 -3.96 38.75 -17.11
N ARG A 434 -4.63 39.18 -18.18
CA ARG A 434 -4.25 38.92 -19.58
C ARG A 434 -4.98 39.88 -20.50
N GLU A 435 -4.45 41.08 -20.66
CA GLU A 435 -4.60 41.90 -21.87
C GLU A 435 -3.64 43.09 -21.84
N SER A 436 -2.62 43.07 -22.69
CA SER A 436 -1.96 44.24 -23.26
C SER A 436 -1.17 43.80 -24.49
N LYS A 437 -1.72 44.11 -25.67
CA LYS A 437 -1.01 44.17 -26.95
C LYS A 437 -0.10 45.41 -26.95
N PRO A 438 1.08 45.37 -27.58
CA PRO A 438 1.75 46.60 -28.00
C PRO A 438 1.26 46.99 -29.41
N GLU A 439 0.77 48.22 -29.52
CA GLU A 439 0.68 48.95 -30.78
C GLU A 439 2.07 49.41 -31.23
N SER A 440 2.23 49.39 -32.55
CA SER A 440 3.34 49.93 -33.33
C SER A 440 3.39 51.45 -33.30
N SER A 441 4.59 52.03 -33.30
CA SER A 441 4.85 53.31 -33.96
C SER A 441 6.30 53.38 -34.43
N ASP A 442 6.43 53.78 -35.70
CA ASP A 442 7.59 54.17 -36.51
C ASP A 442 8.48 53.09 -37.16
#